data_AF-A0AAN0MSA2-F1
#
_entry.id   AF-A0AAN0MSA2-F1
#
_cell.length_a   1.000
_cell.length_b   1.000
_cell.length_c   1.000
_cell.angle_alpha   90.00
_cell.angle_beta   90.00
_cell.angle_gamma   90.00
#
_symmetry.space_group_name_H-M   'P 1'
#
loop_
_entity.id
_entity.type
_entity.pdbx_description
1 polymer ?
#
loop_
_entity_poly.entity_id
_entity_poly.type
_entity_poly.pdbx_seq_one_letter_code
_entity_poly.pdbx_strand_id
1 'polypeptide(L)' 'MSPSPEHADLIASYQKLVAEVNKKTDLVRVASLKGPQAMRAAMATAEKAERRRDVMASKLAALGVVLGD' A
#
# COMPACT_ATOMS: atom_id res chain seq x y z
N MET A 1 21.94 -13.34 -2.39
CA MET A 1 20.88 -14.27 -1.94
C MET A 1 19.77 -14.19 -2.98
N SER A 2 19.52 -15.24 -3.74
CA SER A 2 18.32 -15.27 -4.60
C SER A 2 17.09 -15.31 -3.71
N PRO A 3 16.01 -14.55 -3.99
CA PRO A 3 14.81 -14.59 -3.16
C PRO A 3 14.25 -16.02 -3.18
N SER A 4 13.98 -16.59 -2.01
CA SER A 4 13.24 -17.85 -1.92
C SER A 4 11.84 -17.64 -2.51
N PRO A 5 11.16 -18.71 -3.00
CA PRO A 5 9.80 -18.61 -3.54
C PRO A 5 8.83 -17.90 -2.58
N GLU A 6 8.98 -18.14 -1.27
CA GLU A 6 8.20 -17.47 -0.22
C GLU A 6 8.45 -15.96 -0.16
N HIS A 7 9.70 -15.51 -0.35
CA HIS A 7 10.01 -14.09 -0.43
C HIS A 7 9.42 -13.45 -1.70
N ALA A 8 9.39 -14.16 -2.83
CA ALA A 8 8.77 -13.67 -4.06
C ALA A 8 7.25 -13.41 -3.88
N ASP A 9 6.54 -14.32 -3.20
CA ASP A 9 5.11 -14.16 -2.91
C ASP A 9 4.82 -12.98 -1.97
N LEU A 10 5.68 -12.77 -0.97
CA LEU A 10 5.57 -11.63 -0.06
C LEU A 10 5.84 -10.30 -0.79
N ILE A 11 6.82 -10.25 -1.69
CA ILE A 11 7.08 -9.08 -2.55
C ILE A 11 5.89 -8.82 -3.48
N ALA A 12 5.34 -9.85 -4.12
CA ALA A 12 4.17 -9.70 -4.98
C ALA A 12 2.94 -9.19 -4.20
N SER A 13 2.76 -9.66 -2.96
CA SER A 13 1.72 -9.16 -2.06
C SER A 13 1.95 -7.70 -1.67
N TYR A 14 3.20 -7.30 -1.42
CA TYR A 14 3.56 -5.91 -1.18
C TYR A 14 3.25 -5.02 -2.40
N GLN A 15 3.59 -5.46 -3.63
CA GLN A 15 3.28 -4.72 -4.85
C GLN A 15 1.76 -4.52 -5.05
N LYS A 16 0.94 -5.53 -4.70
CA LYS A 16 -0.52 -5.39 -4.70
C LYS A 16 -1.00 -4.31 -3.72
N LEU A 17 -0.38 -4.21 -2.53
CA LEU A 17 -0.68 -3.17 -1.56
C LEU A 17 -0.26 -1.77 -2.07
N VAL A 18 0.88 -1.66 -2.76
CA VAL A 18 1.29 -0.41 -3.43
C VAL A 18 0.24 0.02 -4.46
N ALA A 19 -0.22 -0.89 -5.31
CA ALA A 19 -1.28 -0.62 -6.28
C ALA A 19 -2.61 -0.21 -5.59
N GLU A 20 -2.94 -0.84 -4.46
CA GLU A 20 -4.12 -0.48 -3.65
C GLU A 20 -4.01 0.95 -3.10
N VAL A 21 -2.85 1.32 -2.56
CA VAL A 21 -2.57 2.68 -2.07
C VAL A 21 -2.79 3.69 -3.20
N ASN A 22 -2.16 3.49 -4.36
CA ASN A 22 -2.30 4.38 -5.51
C ASN A 22 -3.77 4.57 -5.91
N LYS A 23 -4.53 3.46 -6.03
CA LYS A 23 -5.96 3.50 -6.37
C LYS A 23 -6.78 4.29 -5.36
N LYS A 24 -6.51 4.14 -4.06
CA LYS A 24 -7.25 4.87 -3.01
C LYS A 24 -6.86 6.34 -2.95
N THR A 25 -5.60 6.67 -3.19
CA THR A 25 -5.16 8.06 -3.31
C THR A 25 -5.83 8.75 -4.49
N ASP A 26 -5.96 8.09 -5.64
CA ASP A 26 -6.74 8.63 -6.77
C ASP A 26 -8.22 8.79 -6.44
N LEU A 27 -8.81 7.89 -5.64
CA LEU A 27 -10.18 8.05 -5.16
C LEU A 27 -10.34 9.29 -4.26
N VAL A 28 -9.32 9.71 -3.51
CA VAL A 28 -9.35 10.97 -2.76
C VAL A 28 -9.49 12.15 -3.73
N ARG A 29 -8.73 12.14 -4.83
CA ARG A 29 -8.82 13.18 -5.87
C ARG A 29 -10.22 13.24 -6.49
N VAL A 30 -10.85 12.09 -6.73
CA VAL A 30 -12.23 12.07 -7.26
C VAL A 30 -13.25 12.49 -6.19
N ALA A 31 -13.05 12.08 -4.94
CA ALA A 31 -13.95 12.40 -3.84
C ALA A 31 -13.94 13.88 -3.47
N SER A 32 -12.85 14.62 -3.75
CA SER A 32 -12.79 16.07 -3.53
C SER A 32 -13.85 16.82 -4.35
N LEU A 33 -14.25 16.30 -5.52
CA LEU A 33 -15.32 16.85 -6.36
C LEU A 33 -16.72 16.69 -5.74
N LYS A 34 -16.89 15.77 -4.78
CA LYS A 34 -18.18 15.47 -4.13
C LYS A 34 -18.37 16.22 -2.81
N GLY A 35 -17.36 16.95 -2.36
CA GLY A 35 -17.39 17.76 -1.14
C GLY A 35 -16.58 17.17 0.03
N PRO A 36 -16.45 17.96 1.13
CA PRO A 36 -15.47 17.71 2.17
C PRO A 36 -15.72 16.45 3.01
N GLN A 37 -16.99 16.01 3.14
CA GLN A 37 -17.29 14.77 3.86
C GLN A 37 -16.84 13.53 3.06
N ALA A 38 -17.09 13.52 1.75
CA ALA A 38 -16.64 12.44 0.87
C ALA A 38 -15.11 12.37 0.80
N MET A 39 -14.44 13.52 0.70
CA MET A 39 -12.98 13.60 0.74
C MET A 39 -12.41 13.03 2.04
N ARG A 40 -12.94 13.44 3.21
CA ARG A 40 -12.49 12.92 4.52
C ARG A 40 -12.67 11.40 4.63
N ALA A 41 -13.79 10.87 4.17
CA ALA A 41 -14.02 9.42 4.15
C ALA A 41 -12.99 8.71 3.25
N ALA A 42 -12.76 9.22 2.04
CA ALA A 42 -11.76 8.68 1.12
C ALA A 42 -10.34 8.72 1.71
N MET A 43 -9.95 9.83 2.33
CA MET A 43 -8.64 10.00 3.00
C MET A 43 -8.44 8.95 4.10
N ALA A 44 -9.44 8.74 4.96
CA ALA A 44 -9.35 7.71 6.01
C ALA A 44 -9.20 6.29 5.42
N THR A 45 -9.72 6.03 4.21
CA THR A 45 -9.52 4.75 3.53
C THR A 45 -8.12 4.61 2.92
N ALA A 46 -7.57 5.71 2.37
CA ALA A 46 -6.23 5.76 1.82
C ALA A 46 -5.19 5.54 2.92
N GLU A 47 -5.33 6.25 4.04
CA GLU A 47 -4.45 6.11 5.22
C GLU A 47 -4.42 4.65 5.73
N LYS A 48 -5.58 3.98 5.79
CA LYS A 48 -5.64 2.57 6.20
C LYS A 48 -4.89 1.64 5.23
N ALA A 49 -4.87 1.95 3.94
CA ALA A 49 -4.12 1.16 2.96
C ALA A 49 -2.62 1.44 3.04
N GLU A 50 -2.21 2.70 3.27
CA GLU A 50 -0.82 3.06 3.53
C GLU A 50 -0.28 2.30 4.75
N ARG A 51 -1.03 2.28 5.86
CA ARG A 51 -0.65 1.50 7.04
C ARG A 51 -0.50 0.00 6.74
N ARG A 52 -1.36 -0.59 5.89
CA ARG A 52 -1.22 -2.00 5.47
C ARG A 52 0.06 -2.23 4.67
N ARG A 53 0.36 -1.34 3.72
CA ARG A 53 1.61 -1.36 2.95
C ARG A 53 2.82 -1.25 3.88
N ASP A 54 2.80 -0.33 4.83
CA ASP A 54 3.94 -0.05 5.72
C ASP A 54 4.21 -1.20 6.70
N VAL A 55 3.14 -1.85 7.21
CA VAL A 55 3.28 -3.08 7.99
C VAL A 55 3.90 -4.19 7.16
N MET A 56 3.51 -4.33 5.89
CA MET A 56 4.10 -5.33 5.00
C MET A 56 5.57 -5.01 4.67
N ALA A 57 5.89 -3.74 4.41
CA ALA A 57 7.27 -3.29 4.22
C ALA A 57 8.15 -3.60 5.44
N SER A 58 7.64 -3.32 6.65
CA SER A 58 8.33 -3.60 7.90
C SER A 58 8.59 -5.10 8.09
N LYS A 59 7.62 -5.96 7.73
CA LYS A 59 7.81 -7.41 7.75
C LYS A 59 8.89 -7.87 6.76
N LEU A 60 8.87 -7.34 5.53
CA LEU A 60 9.89 -7.65 4.52
C LEU A 60 11.28 -7.20 4.97
N ALA A 61 11.40 -6.00 5.55
CA ALA A 61 12.65 -5.50 6.11
C ALA A 61 13.18 -6.39 7.25
N ALA A 62 12.30 -6.86 8.15
CA ALA A 62 12.68 -7.78 9.23
C ALA A 62 13.19 -9.14 8.70
N LEU A 63 12.73 -9.56 7.52
CA LEU A 63 13.21 -10.77 6.83
C LEU A 63 14.49 -10.52 5.99
N GLY A 64 15.04 -9.29 6.01
CA GLY A 64 16.19 -8.91 5.19
C GLY A 64 15.89 -8.85 3.69
N VAL A 65 14.62 -8.80 3.30
CA VAL A 65 14.21 -8.67 1.91
C VAL A 65 14.35 -7.21 1.50
N VAL A 66 15.28 -6.94 0.58
CA VAL A 66 15.41 -5.62 -0.03
C VAL A 66 14.31 -5.45 -1.07
N LEU A 67 13.37 -4.56 -0.77
CA LEU A 67 12.43 -4.05 -1.76
C LEU A 67 13.25 -3.21 -2.74
N GLY A 68 13.29 -3.61 -4.02
CA GLY A 68 13.86 -2.77 -5.05
C GLY A 68 13.13 -1.43 -5.11
N ASP A 69 13.90 -0.35 -5.30
CA ASP A 69 13.38 1.01 -5.52
C ASP A 69 12.37 1.06 -6.67
#